data_AF-A0AAZ1XGF4-F1
#
_entry.id   AF-A0AAZ1XGF4-F1
#
_cell.length_a   1.000
_cell.length_b   1.000
_cell.length_c   1.000
_cell.angle_alpha   90.00
_cell.angle_beta   90.00
_cell.angle_gamma   90.00
#
_symmetry.space_group_name_H-M   'P 1'
#
loop_
_entity.id
_entity.type
_entity.pdbx_description
1 polymer ?
#
loop_
_entity_poly.entity_id
_entity_poly.type
_entity_poly.pdbx_seq_one_letter_code
_entity_poly.pdbx_strand_id
1 'polypeptide(L)'
;MEAVESEVLPSEVTNQEYRVQVTSKKVVSEQVNKYKELLKTALDGQPEDFPEETKRVLLQELLANFEAAVQANVLVNGRPWEEAPDDEAEDEAVDLESLLDDTVVETTRRRRTFPKKILPHVVHALRAERKIMGLYEQAIKPQEMVKDPDQGKNIMNDLTAAAPGVVKQAIQVIKSINTLQTQVEGLCEILKMKPNQASLEIHREVFGFNDQSEAPFPPAKRAMGNKQPIKRALEEAAAAEGYVPQAKKPECCVGEDKLE
;
A
#
# COMPACT_ATOMS: atom_id res chain seq x y z
N MET A 1 20.24 -24.80 46.29
CA MET A 1 19.64 -25.58 45.20
C MET A 1 20.60 -25.51 44.05
N GLU A 2 21.54 -26.46 44.01
CA GLU A 2 22.43 -26.68 42.88
C GLU A 2 21.58 -27.12 41.69
N ALA A 3 21.67 -26.36 40.60
CA ALA A 3 21.12 -26.76 39.31
C ALA A 3 22.18 -27.60 38.62
N VAL A 4 21.93 -28.91 38.67
CA VAL A 4 22.52 -30.02 37.92
C VAL A 4 23.11 -29.57 36.58
N GLU A 5 24.43 -29.74 36.45
CA GLU A 5 25.12 -29.81 35.16
C GLU A 5 24.50 -30.94 34.34
N SER A 6 23.83 -30.58 33.26
CA SER A 6 23.42 -31.54 32.24
C SER A 6 24.67 -32.09 31.57
N GLU A 7 25.06 -33.31 31.95
CA GLU A 7 26.04 -34.12 31.24
C GLU A 7 25.65 -34.22 29.77
N VAL A 8 26.43 -33.55 28.92
CA VAL A 8 26.43 -33.78 27.48
C VAL A 8 27.12 -35.14 27.27
N LEU A 9 26.33 -36.17 27.00
CA LEU A 9 26.83 -37.45 26.52
C LEU A 9 27.61 -37.23 25.20
N PRO A 10 28.89 -37.62 25.10
CA PRO A 10 29.61 -37.61 23.84
C PRO A 10 29.36 -38.95 23.15
N SER A 11 28.29 -39.06 22.36
CA SER A 11 28.14 -40.17 21.41
C SER A 11 28.54 -39.72 19.99
N GLU A 12 29.76 -39.19 19.85
CA GLU A 12 30.38 -38.92 18.55
C GLU A 12 31.75 -39.59 18.50
N VAL A 13 31.77 -40.92 18.57
CA VAL A 13 32.93 -41.71 18.15
C VAL A 13 32.41 -42.92 17.40
N THR A 14 33.06 -43.22 16.27
CA THR A 14 32.97 -44.46 15.46
C THR A 14 31.99 -44.48 14.28
N ASN A 15 32.08 -43.54 13.35
CA ASN A 15 31.80 -43.85 11.93
C ASN A 15 33.13 -43.93 11.16
N GLN A 16 34.07 -44.72 11.67
CA GLN A 16 35.25 -45.08 10.89
C GLN A 16 34.81 -46.18 9.91
N GLU A 17 34.78 -45.83 8.64
CA GLU A 17 34.49 -46.78 7.58
C GLU A 17 35.69 -47.71 7.39
N TYR A 18 35.56 -48.96 7.84
CA TYR A 18 36.64 -49.96 7.81
C TYR A 18 36.71 -50.75 6.50
N ARG A 19 35.72 -50.55 5.61
CA ARG A 19 35.67 -51.23 4.32
C ARG A 19 36.72 -50.69 3.36
N VAL A 20 37.22 -51.57 2.51
CA VAL A 20 38.27 -51.23 1.53
C VAL A 20 37.66 -50.38 0.42
N GLN A 21 38.23 -49.20 0.19
CA GLN A 21 37.83 -48.31 -0.90
C GLN A 21 38.43 -48.77 -2.22
N VAL A 22 37.58 -48.95 -3.22
CA VAL A 22 37.96 -49.35 -4.58
C VAL A 22 37.26 -48.46 -5.60
N THR A 23 37.88 -48.27 -6.76
CA THR A 23 37.40 -47.35 -7.81
C THR A 23 36.54 -48.02 -8.88
N SER A 24 36.73 -49.32 -9.12
CA SER A 24 35.97 -50.09 -10.13
C SER A 24 35.53 -51.43 -9.58
N LYS A 25 34.26 -51.75 -9.79
CA LYS A 25 33.64 -53.02 -9.41
C LYS A 25 34.21 -54.18 -10.23
N LYS A 26 34.49 -53.95 -11.52
CA LYS A 26 35.07 -54.94 -12.43
C LYS A 26 36.41 -55.50 -11.95
N VAL A 27 37.31 -54.63 -11.47
CA VAL A 27 38.63 -55.05 -10.98
C VAL A 27 38.52 -55.98 -9.77
N VAL A 28 37.58 -55.70 -8.86
CA VAL A 28 37.33 -56.56 -7.69
C VAL A 28 36.76 -57.90 -8.12
N SER A 29 35.78 -57.90 -9.03
CA SER A 29 35.17 -59.13 -9.56
C SER A 29 36.20 -60.02 -10.27
N GLU A 30 37.09 -59.46 -11.09
CA GLU A 30 38.19 -60.19 -11.72
C GLU A 30 39.14 -60.82 -10.70
N GLN A 31 39.47 -60.09 -9.64
CA GLN A 31 40.35 -60.59 -8.60
C GLN A 31 39.70 -61.68 -7.75
N VAL A 32 38.41 -61.51 -7.39
CA VAL A 32 37.61 -62.53 -6.70
C VAL A 32 37.56 -63.81 -7.53
N ASN A 33 37.36 -63.71 -8.85
CA ASN A 33 37.34 -64.88 -9.74
C ASN A 33 38.68 -65.61 -9.78
N LYS A 34 39.82 -64.90 -9.82
CA LYS A 34 41.15 -65.54 -9.73
C LYS A 34 41.33 -66.33 -8.43
N TYR A 35 40.91 -65.77 -7.30
CA TYR A 35 41.01 -66.46 -6.01
C TYR A 35 40.01 -67.61 -5.89
N LYS A 36 38.81 -67.49 -6.47
CA LYS A 36 37.85 -68.60 -6.56
C LYS A 36 38.44 -69.80 -7.29
N GLU A 37 39.18 -69.60 -8.38
CA GLU A 37 39.87 -70.70 -9.07
C GLU A 37 40.90 -71.41 -8.17
N LEU A 38 41.62 -70.67 -7.32
CA LEU A 38 42.53 -71.26 -6.34
C LEU A 38 41.79 -71.99 -5.22
N LEU A 39 40.67 -71.45 -4.75
CA LEU A 39 39.84 -72.05 -3.70
C LEU A 39 39.18 -73.37 -4.13
N LYS A 40 38.99 -73.59 -5.44
CA LYS A 40 38.45 -74.86 -5.95
C LYS A 40 39.32 -76.07 -5.59
N THR A 41 40.64 -75.90 -5.45
CA THR A 41 41.55 -77.01 -5.12
C THR A 41 41.69 -77.24 -3.60
N ALA A 42 41.03 -76.42 -2.76
CA ALA A 42 41.19 -76.46 -1.31
C ALA A 42 40.72 -77.79 -0.67
N LEU A 43 39.81 -78.51 -1.33
CA LEU A 43 39.25 -79.78 -0.83
C LEU A 43 39.89 -81.03 -1.48
N ASP A 44 40.88 -80.86 -2.37
CA ASP A 44 41.53 -81.97 -3.08
C ASP A 44 42.36 -82.88 -2.16
N GLY A 45 42.81 -82.36 -1.02
CA GLY A 45 43.58 -83.12 -0.01
C GLY A 45 42.73 -83.94 0.97
N GLN A 46 41.41 -83.98 0.80
CA GLN A 46 40.51 -84.73 1.70
C GLN A 46 40.54 -86.23 1.39
N PRO A 47 40.35 -87.11 2.41
CA PRO A 47 40.36 -88.55 2.21
C PRO A 47 39.33 -89.01 1.16
N GLU A 48 39.68 -90.11 0.48
CA GLU A 48 38.93 -90.69 -0.65
C GLU A 48 37.52 -91.14 -0.24
N ASP A 49 37.32 -91.48 1.04
CA ASP A 49 36.04 -91.91 1.63
C ASP A 49 35.02 -90.76 1.82
N PHE A 50 35.41 -89.51 1.57
CA PHE A 50 34.52 -88.38 1.77
C PHE A 50 33.54 -88.23 0.59
N PRO A 51 32.21 -88.17 0.84
CA PRO A 51 31.20 -88.18 -0.23
C PRO A 51 31.37 -87.03 -1.21
N GLU A 52 31.48 -87.34 -2.51
CA GLU A 52 31.67 -86.33 -3.57
C GLU A 52 30.55 -85.28 -3.59
N GLU A 53 29.30 -85.69 -3.34
CA GLU A 53 28.15 -84.79 -3.30
C GLU A 53 28.32 -83.73 -2.19
N THR A 54 28.78 -84.16 -1.02
CA THR A 54 29.06 -83.26 0.11
C THR A 54 30.27 -82.36 -0.18
N LYS A 55 31.30 -82.85 -0.91
CA LYS A 55 32.44 -81.99 -1.33
C LYS A 55 31.96 -80.86 -2.22
N ARG A 56 31.10 -81.16 -3.20
CA ARG A 56 30.58 -80.16 -4.14
C ARG A 56 29.75 -79.10 -3.44
N VAL A 57 28.86 -79.49 -2.52
CA VAL A 57 28.04 -78.55 -1.74
C VAL A 57 28.92 -77.63 -0.89
N LEU A 58 29.87 -78.20 -0.13
CA LEU A 58 30.78 -77.41 0.70
C LEU A 58 31.66 -76.47 -0.11
N LEU A 59 32.13 -76.91 -1.28
CA LEU A 59 32.92 -76.08 -2.19
C LEU A 59 32.09 -74.91 -2.73
N GLN A 60 30.85 -75.18 -3.14
CA GLN A 60 29.95 -74.13 -3.63
C GLN A 60 29.62 -73.11 -2.53
N GLU A 61 29.30 -73.57 -1.32
CA GLU A 61 29.08 -72.71 -0.16
C GLU A 61 30.32 -71.89 0.19
N LEU A 62 31.50 -72.50 0.18
CA LEU A 62 32.77 -71.81 0.44
C LEU A 62 33.01 -70.68 -0.56
N LEU A 63 32.81 -70.94 -1.86
CA LEU A 63 33.00 -69.94 -2.91
C LEU A 63 31.98 -68.80 -2.81
N ALA A 64 30.71 -69.11 -2.52
CA ALA A 64 29.66 -68.12 -2.34
C ALA A 64 29.90 -67.26 -1.09
N ASN A 65 30.26 -67.89 0.03
CA ASN A 65 30.57 -67.19 1.28
C ASN A 65 31.82 -66.31 1.15
N PHE A 66 32.84 -66.78 0.44
CA PHE A 66 34.03 -65.99 0.14
C PHE A 66 33.68 -64.73 -0.64
N GLU A 67 32.92 -64.86 -1.73
CA GLU A 67 32.48 -63.73 -2.53
C GLU A 67 31.63 -62.74 -1.72
N ALA A 68 30.60 -63.23 -1.02
CA ALA A 68 29.73 -62.38 -0.21
C ALA A 68 30.51 -61.64 0.88
N ALA A 69 31.48 -62.32 1.52
CA ALA A 69 32.34 -61.69 2.51
C ALA A 69 33.22 -60.59 1.91
N VAL A 70 33.79 -60.80 0.72
CA VAL A 70 34.57 -59.76 0.03
C VAL A 70 33.68 -58.58 -0.35
N GLN A 71 32.51 -58.83 -0.95
CA GLN A 71 31.57 -57.79 -1.38
C GLN A 71 31.06 -56.95 -0.20
N ALA A 72 30.79 -57.59 0.95
CA ALA A 72 30.34 -56.89 2.16
C ALA A 72 31.43 -56.01 2.81
N ASN A 73 32.71 -56.25 2.49
CA ASN A 73 33.85 -55.52 3.06
C ASN A 73 34.50 -54.52 2.09
N VAL A 74 33.91 -54.31 0.90
CA VAL A 74 34.40 -53.40 -0.12
C VAL A 74 33.39 -52.26 -0.32
N LEU A 75 33.92 -51.06 -0.56
CA LEU A 75 33.18 -49.91 -1.05
C LEU A 75 33.69 -49.52 -2.43
N VAL A 76 32.78 -49.33 -3.37
CA VAL A 76 33.11 -48.85 -4.72
C VAL A 76 32.71 -47.38 -4.80
N ASN A 77 33.70 -46.49 -4.95
CA ASN A 77 33.50 -45.04 -4.94
C ASN A 77 32.68 -44.53 -3.75
N GLY A 78 32.93 -45.09 -2.55
CA GLY A 78 32.23 -44.74 -1.32
C GLY A 78 30.80 -45.30 -1.20
N ARG A 79 30.36 -46.16 -2.12
CA ARG A 79 29.06 -46.83 -2.08
C ARG A 79 29.20 -48.32 -1.76
N PRO A 80 28.22 -48.94 -1.09
CA PRO A 80 28.21 -50.39 -0.90
C PRO A 80 28.08 -51.12 -2.24
N TRP A 81 28.54 -52.37 -2.27
CA TRP A 81 28.64 -53.18 -3.49
C TRP A 81 27.34 -53.26 -4.32
N GLU A 82 26.18 -53.35 -3.67
CA GLU A 82 24.86 -53.44 -4.33
C GLU A 82 24.39 -52.12 -4.95
N GLU A 83 24.82 -50.97 -4.40
CA GLU A 83 24.40 -49.64 -4.87
C GLU A 83 25.41 -49.01 -5.83
N ALA A 84 26.58 -49.63 -5.96
CA ALA A 84 27.62 -49.19 -6.85
C ALA A 84 27.22 -49.49 -8.31
N PRO A 85 27.39 -48.53 -9.23
CA PRO A 85 27.12 -48.76 -10.63
C PRO A 85 28.02 -49.88 -11.16
N ASP A 86 27.44 -50.81 -11.91
CA ASP A 86 28.21 -51.75 -12.70
C ASP A 86 28.71 -51.03 -13.95
N ASP A 87 30.03 -51.08 -14.17
CA ASP A 87 30.67 -50.52 -15.36
C ASP A 87 30.10 -51.17 -16.65
N GLU A 88 29.52 -52.37 -16.56
CA GLU A 88 28.85 -53.08 -17.68
C GLU A 88 27.45 -52.53 -18.00
N ALA A 89 26.81 -51.81 -17.07
CA ALA A 89 25.54 -51.12 -17.34
C ALA A 89 25.73 -49.87 -18.22
N GLU A 90 26.97 -49.39 -18.38
CA GLU A 90 27.31 -48.35 -19.36
C GLU A 90 27.31 -48.89 -20.80
N ASP A 91 27.41 -50.21 -21.02
CA ASP A 91 27.31 -50.81 -22.36
C ASP A 91 25.84 -50.92 -22.84
N GLU A 92 24.86 -50.81 -21.93
CA GLU A 92 23.46 -50.54 -22.27
C GLU A 92 23.23 -49.03 -22.50
N ALA A 93 24.23 -48.38 -23.11
CA ALA A 93 24.18 -46.99 -23.51
C ALA A 93 23.06 -46.81 -24.53
N VAL A 94 22.04 -46.06 -24.12
CA VAL A 94 21.29 -45.21 -25.04
C VAL A 94 22.31 -44.61 -26.02
N ASP A 95 22.06 -44.68 -27.33
CA ASP A 95 22.96 -44.11 -28.34
C ASP A 95 22.99 -42.58 -28.19
N LEU A 96 23.81 -42.11 -27.25
CA LEU A 96 23.93 -40.71 -26.87
C LEU A 96 24.50 -39.89 -28.02
N GLU A 97 25.26 -40.53 -28.91
CA GLU A 97 25.83 -39.89 -30.10
C GLU A 97 24.72 -39.50 -31.08
N SER A 98 23.78 -40.41 -31.40
CA SER A 98 22.66 -40.05 -32.27
C SER A 98 21.71 -39.04 -31.63
N LEU A 99 21.45 -39.15 -30.33
CA LEU A 99 20.66 -38.13 -29.61
C LEU A 99 21.37 -36.76 -29.64
N LEU A 100 22.69 -36.74 -29.46
CA LEU A 100 23.46 -35.51 -29.55
C LEU A 100 23.38 -34.92 -30.95
N ASP A 101 23.59 -35.72 -32.00
CA ASP A 101 23.49 -35.26 -33.39
C ASP A 101 22.12 -34.69 -33.72
N ASP A 102 21.04 -35.36 -33.32
CA ASP A 102 19.68 -34.89 -33.50
C ASP A 102 19.45 -33.54 -32.82
N THR A 103 19.93 -33.37 -31.58
CA THR A 103 19.80 -32.09 -30.86
C THR A 103 20.65 -30.99 -31.50
N VAL A 104 21.84 -31.29 -32.00
CA VAL A 104 22.72 -30.33 -32.70
C VAL A 104 22.07 -29.88 -34.01
N VAL A 105 21.51 -30.80 -34.79
CA VAL A 105 20.80 -30.49 -36.03
C VAL A 105 19.55 -29.66 -35.76
N GLU A 106 18.75 -30.05 -34.78
CA GLU A 106 17.54 -29.32 -34.40
C GLU A 106 17.88 -27.90 -33.95
N THR A 107 18.83 -27.74 -33.03
CA THR A 107 19.23 -26.43 -32.51
C THR A 107 19.78 -25.54 -33.62
N THR A 108 20.59 -26.08 -34.52
CA THR A 108 21.13 -25.34 -35.68
C THR A 108 20.01 -24.88 -36.62
N ARG A 109 19.03 -25.76 -36.90
CA ARG A 109 17.82 -25.41 -37.66
C ARG A 109 17.02 -24.31 -36.97
N ARG A 110 16.83 -24.41 -35.64
CA ARG A 110 16.10 -23.41 -34.87
C ARG A 110 16.78 -22.04 -34.93
N ARG A 111 18.09 -21.99 -34.69
CA ARG A 111 18.91 -20.77 -34.76
C ARG A 111 18.85 -20.10 -36.14
N ARG A 112 18.79 -20.88 -37.23
CA ARG A 112 18.69 -20.34 -38.60
C ARG A 112 17.29 -19.83 -38.95
N THR A 113 16.24 -20.56 -38.57
CA THR A 113 14.89 -20.35 -39.09
C THR A 113 14.03 -19.46 -38.18
N PHE A 114 14.12 -19.60 -36.86
CA PHE A 114 13.19 -18.92 -35.94
C PHE A 114 13.37 -17.39 -35.93
N PRO A 115 14.58 -16.82 -35.91
CA PRO A 115 14.73 -15.36 -35.98
C PRO A 115 14.07 -14.76 -37.22
N LYS A 116 14.18 -15.44 -38.36
CA LYS A 116 13.55 -15.02 -39.63
C LYS A 116 12.02 -15.12 -39.60
N LYS A 117 11.47 -16.07 -38.83
CA LYS A 117 10.02 -16.20 -38.62
C LYS A 117 9.49 -15.18 -37.61
N ILE A 118 10.22 -14.92 -36.53
CA ILE A 118 9.81 -14.02 -35.45
C ILE A 118 9.89 -12.55 -35.90
N LEU A 119 10.93 -12.19 -36.67
CA LEU A 119 11.17 -10.80 -37.08
C LEU A 119 9.96 -10.13 -37.75
N PRO A 120 9.29 -10.73 -38.76
CA PRO A 120 8.08 -10.14 -39.34
C PRO A 120 6.98 -9.89 -38.31
N HIS A 121 6.71 -10.83 -37.40
CA HIS A 121 5.65 -10.69 -36.40
C HIS A 121 5.91 -9.51 -35.46
N VAL A 122 7.14 -9.37 -34.98
CA VAL A 122 7.55 -8.25 -34.12
C VAL A 122 7.48 -6.93 -34.88
N VAL A 123 7.94 -6.89 -36.12
CA VAL A 123 7.86 -5.68 -36.97
C VAL A 123 6.40 -5.29 -37.23
N HIS A 124 5.50 -6.24 -37.49
CA HIS A 124 4.07 -5.98 -37.66
C HIS A 124 3.42 -5.47 -36.38
N ALA A 125 3.75 -6.05 -35.22
CA ALA A 125 3.26 -5.60 -33.93
C ALA A 125 3.70 -4.15 -33.62
N LEU A 126 5.00 -3.85 -33.78
CA LEU A 126 5.53 -2.50 -33.57
C LEU A 126 4.91 -1.47 -34.53
N ARG A 127 4.66 -1.85 -35.79
CA ARG A 127 3.95 -0.99 -36.75
C ARG A 127 2.50 -0.75 -36.34
N ALA A 128 1.81 -1.77 -35.84
CA ALA A 128 0.44 -1.64 -35.36
C ALA A 128 0.36 -0.72 -34.12
N GLU A 129 1.28 -0.90 -33.16
CA GLU A 129 1.40 -0.04 -31.99
C GLU A 129 1.63 1.42 -32.39
N ARG A 130 2.58 1.68 -33.30
CA ARG A 130 2.82 3.04 -33.82
C ARG A 130 1.59 3.62 -34.52
N LYS A 131 0.82 2.79 -35.25
CA LYS A 131 -0.43 3.22 -35.89
C LYS A 131 -1.48 3.60 -34.85
N ILE A 132 -1.61 2.83 -33.77
CA ILE A 132 -2.51 3.13 -32.65
C ILE A 132 -2.12 4.45 -31.98
N MET A 133 -0.83 4.67 -31.71
CA MET A 133 -0.33 5.93 -31.15
C MET A 133 -0.69 7.16 -32.01
N GLY A 134 -0.56 7.04 -33.34
CA GLY A 134 -0.96 8.11 -34.25
C GLY A 134 -2.45 8.48 -34.17
N LEU A 135 -3.33 7.55 -33.78
CA LEU A 135 -4.75 7.84 -33.55
C LEU A 135 -4.97 8.68 -32.28
N TYR A 136 -4.16 8.46 -31.23
CA TYR A 136 -4.22 9.25 -30.00
C TYR A 136 -3.79 10.70 -30.22
N GLU A 137 -2.74 10.94 -31.03
CA GLU A 137 -2.29 12.30 -31.35
C GLU A 137 -3.38 13.13 -32.04
N GLN A 138 -4.19 12.52 -32.90
CA GLN A 138 -5.28 13.22 -33.59
C GLN A 138 -6.49 13.52 -32.68
N ALA A 139 -6.70 12.71 -31.64
CA ALA A 139 -7.85 12.83 -30.74
C ALA A 139 -7.73 14.01 -29.76
N ILE A 140 -6.52 14.50 -29.49
CA ILE A 140 -6.27 15.58 -28.53
C ILE A 140 -6.12 16.91 -29.27
N LYS A 141 -7.24 17.47 -29.74
CA LYS A 141 -7.29 18.91 -30.04
C LYS A 141 -7.76 19.62 -28.78
N PRO A 142 -6.93 20.47 -28.14
CA PRO A 142 -7.36 21.21 -26.96
C PRO A 142 -8.58 22.06 -27.33
N GLN A 143 -9.68 21.86 -26.62
CA GLN A 143 -10.89 22.65 -26.79
C GLN A 143 -10.60 24.07 -26.29
N GLU A 144 -10.54 25.01 -27.22
CA GLU A 144 -10.35 26.43 -26.89
C GLU A 144 -11.61 26.93 -26.18
N MET A 145 -11.52 27.07 -24.85
CA MET A 145 -12.59 27.63 -24.04
C MET A 145 -12.65 29.14 -24.29
N VAL A 146 -13.50 29.55 -25.23
CA VAL A 146 -13.87 30.96 -25.39
C VAL A 146 -14.59 31.39 -24.11
N LYS A 147 -13.99 32.31 -23.35
CA LYS A 147 -14.65 32.93 -22.20
C LYS A 147 -15.78 33.82 -22.69
N ASP A 148 -16.95 33.69 -22.06
CA ASP A 148 -18.12 34.50 -22.37
C ASP A 148 -17.82 36.00 -22.12
N PRO A 149 -17.82 36.85 -23.16
CA PRO A 149 -17.49 38.27 -23.03
C PRO A 149 -18.55 39.05 -22.23
N ASP A 150 -19.78 38.56 -22.15
CA ASP A 150 -20.86 39.27 -21.48
C ASP A 150 -20.77 39.14 -19.95
N GLN A 151 -20.16 38.07 -19.45
CA GLN A 151 -19.97 37.83 -18.02
C GLN A 151 -19.05 38.88 -17.39
N GLY A 152 -17.97 39.25 -18.09
CA GLY A 152 -17.05 40.32 -17.64
C GLY A 152 -17.69 41.69 -17.68
N LYS A 153 -18.56 41.95 -18.67
CA LYS A 153 -19.21 43.24 -18.87
C LYS A 153 -20.27 43.53 -17.81
N ASN A 154 -21.09 42.54 -17.45
CA ASN A 154 -22.13 42.70 -16.44
C ASN A 154 -21.54 42.97 -15.05
N ILE A 155 -20.54 42.17 -14.62
CA ILE A 155 -19.87 42.37 -13.33
C ILE A 155 -19.20 43.75 -13.25
N MET A 156 -18.56 44.19 -14.34
CA MET A 156 -17.90 45.50 -14.40
C MET A 156 -18.92 46.66 -14.34
N ASN A 157 -20.06 46.53 -15.01
CA ASN A 157 -21.10 47.54 -15.01
C ASN A 157 -21.75 47.69 -13.62
N ASP A 158 -22.07 46.59 -12.95
CA ASP A 158 -22.65 46.61 -11.61
C ASP A 158 -21.70 47.23 -10.60
N LEU A 159 -20.42 46.86 -10.66
CA LEU A 159 -19.38 47.47 -9.81
C LEU A 159 -19.26 48.98 -10.06
N THR A 160 -19.28 49.38 -11.33
CA THR A 160 -19.17 50.80 -11.72
C THR A 160 -20.41 51.60 -11.27
N ALA A 161 -21.60 51.01 -11.31
CA ALA A 161 -22.83 51.66 -10.85
C ALA A 161 -22.90 51.78 -9.32
N ALA A 162 -22.41 50.78 -8.59
CA ALA A 162 -22.45 50.76 -7.12
C ALA A 162 -21.38 51.64 -6.46
N ALA A 163 -20.19 51.74 -7.05
CA ALA A 163 -19.04 52.43 -6.44
C ALA A 163 -19.31 53.90 -6.03
N PRO A 164 -19.97 54.76 -6.84
CA PRO A 164 -20.27 56.14 -6.45
C PRO A 164 -21.20 56.24 -5.23
N GLY A 165 -22.12 55.30 -5.06
CA GLY A 165 -23.03 55.25 -3.92
C GLY A 165 -22.28 54.98 -2.62
N VAL A 166 -21.41 53.97 -2.64
CA VAL A 166 -20.55 53.60 -1.49
C VAL A 166 -19.62 54.76 -1.12
N VAL A 167 -19.03 55.45 -2.10
CA VAL A 167 -18.16 56.60 -1.85
C VAL A 167 -18.93 57.76 -1.19
N LYS A 168 -20.14 58.06 -1.66
CA LYS A 168 -20.99 59.10 -1.03
C LYS A 168 -21.33 58.76 0.42
N GLN A 169 -21.68 57.50 0.69
CA GLN A 169 -21.94 57.04 2.05
C GLN A 169 -20.70 57.18 2.93
N ALA A 170 -19.52 56.78 2.45
CA ALA A 170 -18.27 56.92 3.19
C ALA A 170 -17.96 58.39 3.52
N ILE A 171 -18.13 59.32 2.56
CA ILE A 171 -17.94 60.76 2.79
C ILE A 171 -18.94 61.28 3.84
N GLN A 172 -20.20 60.83 3.79
CA GLN A 172 -21.22 61.23 4.75
C GLN A 172 -20.89 60.74 6.16
N VAL A 173 -20.44 59.49 6.30
CA VAL A 173 -20.00 58.91 7.59
C VAL A 173 -18.81 59.68 8.16
N ILE A 174 -17.82 60.03 7.33
CA ILE A 174 -16.67 60.83 7.79
C ILE A 174 -17.12 62.21 8.30
N LYS A 175 -18.03 62.88 7.56
CA LYS A 175 -18.57 64.18 7.99
C LYS A 175 -19.34 64.06 9.30
N SER A 176 -20.18 63.04 9.47
CA SER A 176 -20.96 62.88 10.70
C SER A 176 -20.08 62.55 11.90
N ILE A 177 -19.04 61.72 11.73
CA ILE A 177 -18.06 61.42 12.78
C ILE A 177 -17.38 62.70 13.27
N ASN A 178 -16.93 63.58 12.37
CA ASN A 178 -16.31 64.85 12.77
C ASN A 178 -17.27 65.74 13.56
N THR A 179 -18.53 65.84 13.14
CA THR A 179 -19.54 66.62 13.89
C THR A 179 -19.80 66.03 15.27
N LEU A 180 -19.86 64.70 15.38
CA LEU A 180 -20.08 64.01 16.64
C LEU A 180 -18.89 64.22 17.59
N GLN A 181 -17.66 64.19 17.08
CA GLN A 181 -16.46 64.44 17.87
C GLN A 181 -16.50 65.84 18.51
N THR A 182 -16.85 66.88 17.74
CA THR A 182 -16.99 68.25 18.30
C THR A 182 -18.07 68.33 19.37
N GLN A 183 -19.20 67.63 19.19
CA GLN A 183 -20.27 67.59 20.20
C GLN A 183 -19.80 66.91 21.49
N VAL A 184 -19.07 65.79 21.38
CA VAL A 184 -18.53 65.07 22.54
C VAL A 184 -17.46 65.87 23.26
N GLU A 185 -16.59 66.59 22.52
CA GLU A 185 -15.59 67.48 23.11
C GLU A 185 -16.24 68.64 23.87
N GLY A 186 -17.26 69.28 23.30
CA GLY A 186 -18.02 70.35 23.98
C GLY A 186 -18.75 69.86 25.24
N LEU A 187 -19.37 68.67 25.19
CA LEU A 187 -19.97 68.04 26.37
C LEU A 187 -18.92 67.70 27.44
N CYS A 188 -17.75 67.18 27.03
CA CYS A 188 -16.64 66.93 27.94
C CYS A 188 -16.13 68.21 28.61
N GLU A 189 -16.07 69.33 27.88
CA GLU A 189 -15.68 70.63 28.43
C GLU A 189 -16.67 71.12 29.49
N ILE A 190 -17.98 71.00 29.23
CA ILE A 190 -19.04 71.34 30.20
C ILE A 190 -18.90 70.49 31.46
N LEU A 191 -18.67 69.18 31.32
CA LEU A 191 -18.49 68.28 32.47
C LEU A 191 -17.21 68.57 33.27
N LYS A 192 -16.18 69.15 32.64
CA LYS A 192 -14.92 69.55 33.31
C LYS A 192 -15.02 70.91 34.01
N MET A 193 -16.01 71.73 33.66
CA MET A 193 -16.23 73.03 34.31
C MET A 193 -16.73 72.83 35.74
N LYS A 194 -16.18 73.60 36.69
CA LYS A 194 -16.71 73.63 38.06
C LYS A 194 -17.99 74.47 38.09
N PRO A 195 -19.04 74.06 38.81
CA PRO A 195 -20.26 74.84 38.92
C PRO A 195 -19.95 76.22 39.52
N ASN A 196 -20.51 77.27 38.92
CA ASN A 196 -20.36 78.64 39.40
C ASN A 196 -20.96 78.76 40.81
N GLN A 197 -20.39 79.59 41.69
CA GLN A 197 -20.90 79.84 43.04
C GLN A 197 -22.39 80.19 43.03
N ALA A 198 -22.82 81.02 42.08
CA ALA A 198 -24.24 81.35 41.91
C ALA A 198 -25.11 80.13 41.58
N SER A 199 -24.62 79.19 40.75
CA SER A 199 -25.35 77.94 40.47
C SER A 199 -25.37 76.97 41.66
N LEU A 200 -24.34 76.98 42.50
CA LEU A 200 -24.31 76.20 43.74
C LEU A 200 -25.28 76.77 44.78
N GLU A 201 -25.38 78.10 44.89
CA GLU A 201 -26.35 78.77 45.76
C GLU A 201 -27.79 78.45 45.35
N ILE A 202 -28.10 78.58 44.05
CA ILE A 202 -29.42 78.21 43.52
C ILE A 202 -29.68 76.71 43.74
N HIS A 203 -28.71 75.82 43.49
CA HIS A 203 -28.90 74.39 43.73
C HIS A 203 -29.14 74.10 45.22
N ARG A 204 -28.51 74.85 46.13
CA ARG A 204 -28.77 74.76 47.57
C ARG A 204 -30.14 75.32 47.94
N GLU A 205 -30.62 76.38 47.30
CA GLU A 205 -31.98 76.91 47.54
C GLU A 205 -33.08 76.00 46.99
N VAL A 206 -32.88 75.42 45.81
CA VAL A 206 -33.90 74.62 45.12
C VAL A 206 -33.92 73.17 45.59
N PHE A 207 -32.75 72.57 45.83
CA PHE A 207 -32.61 71.15 46.19
C PHE A 207 -32.03 70.91 47.59
N GLY A 208 -31.55 71.95 48.28
CA GLY A 208 -31.12 71.85 49.68
C GLY A 208 -32.31 71.97 50.61
N PHE A 209 -32.96 70.84 50.90
CA PHE A 209 -34.00 70.77 51.91
C PHE A 209 -33.43 71.05 53.31
N ASN A 210 -33.90 72.12 53.94
CA ASN A 210 -33.82 72.33 55.38
C ASN A 210 -35.26 72.17 55.91
N ASP A 211 -35.48 71.18 56.77
CA ASP A 211 -36.80 70.80 57.29
C ASP A 211 -37.47 71.96 58.04
N GLN A 212 -38.53 72.54 57.47
CA GLN A 212 -39.76 72.92 58.19
C GLN A 212 -40.83 73.54 57.27
N SER A 213 -42.06 73.05 57.46
CA SER A 213 -43.35 73.72 57.20
C SER A 213 -43.92 73.77 55.77
N GLU A 214 -44.76 72.76 55.50
CA GLU A 214 -46.18 72.95 55.17
C GLU A 214 -46.60 73.70 53.88
N ALA A 215 -46.81 72.89 52.82
CA ALA A 215 -47.96 72.92 51.89
C ALA A 215 -48.17 74.14 50.94
N PRO A 216 -49.13 74.07 49.98
CA PRO A 216 -49.26 73.10 48.89
C PRO A 216 -49.44 73.76 47.49
N PHE A 217 -49.09 72.99 46.45
CA PHE A 217 -49.35 73.23 45.01
C PHE A 217 -50.81 73.56 44.65
N PRO A 218 -51.04 74.20 43.48
CA PRO A 218 -52.08 73.70 42.57
C PRO A 218 -51.68 73.86 41.05
N PRO A 219 -52.50 73.41 40.06
CA PRO A 219 -52.44 72.03 39.56
C PRO A 219 -52.39 71.90 38.01
N ALA A 220 -51.97 70.72 37.57
CA ALA A 220 -51.89 70.27 36.19
C ALA A 220 -53.27 69.98 35.55
N LYS A 221 -53.41 70.28 34.25
CA LYS A 221 -54.40 69.64 33.37
C LYS A 221 -53.70 68.77 32.33
N ARG A 222 -54.12 67.51 32.34
CA ARG A 222 -53.59 66.34 31.66
C ARG A 222 -54.29 66.17 30.30
N ALA A 223 -53.54 65.98 29.22
CA ALA A 223 -54.05 65.41 27.97
C ALA A 223 -53.33 64.07 27.73
N MET A 224 -54.11 62.99 27.67
CA MET A 224 -53.64 61.64 27.37
C MET A 224 -53.24 61.52 25.90
N GLY A 225 -52.01 61.10 25.64
CA GLY A 225 -51.54 60.61 24.35
C GLY A 225 -50.77 59.32 24.56
N ASN A 226 -51.22 58.24 23.92
CA ASN A 226 -50.64 56.90 23.98
C ASN A 226 -49.15 56.92 23.63
N LYS A 227 -48.29 56.53 24.59
CA LYS A 227 -46.86 56.32 24.36
C LYS A 227 -46.59 54.82 24.43
N GLN A 228 -46.40 54.18 23.28
CA GLN A 228 -45.58 52.97 23.24
C GLN A 228 -44.16 53.33 22.77
N PRO A 229 -43.10 52.80 23.39
CA PRO A 229 -41.72 53.13 23.05
C PRO A 229 -41.30 52.50 21.71
N ILE A 230 -40.60 53.30 20.91
CA ILE A 230 -40.10 53.05 19.54
C ILE A 230 -39.39 51.68 19.36
N LYS A 231 -38.82 51.14 20.45
CA LYS A 231 -38.06 49.88 20.44
C LYS A 231 -38.87 48.68 19.96
N ARG A 232 -40.17 48.60 20.25
CA ARG A 232 -41.02 47.44 19.88
C ARG A 232 -41.38 47.42 18.39
N ALA A 233 -41.53 48.59 17.77
CA ALA A 233 -41.90 48.69 16.36
C ALA A 233 -40.75 48.32 15.40
N LEU A 234 -39.50 48.52 15.83
CA LEU A 234 -38.32 48.16 15.02
C LEU A 234 -38.07 46.64 15.01
N GLU A 235 -38.37 45.96 16.12
CA GLU A 235 -38.13 44.52 16.30
C GLU A 235 -39.16 43.66 15.54
N GLU A 236 -40.41 44.13 15.44
CA GLU A 236 -41.49 43.43 14.73
C GLU A 236 -41.33 43.48 13.20
N ALA A 237 -40.74 44.56 12.66
CA ALA A 237 -40.44 44.67 11.23
C ALA A 237 -39.29 43.74 10.79
N ALA A 238 -38.28 43.53 11.64
CA ALA A 238 -37.14 42.66 11.35
C ALA A 238 -37.52 41.17 11.33
N ALA A 239 -38.57 40.77 12.05
CA ALA A 239 -39.03 39.38 12.11
C ALA A 239 -39.84 38.94 10.87
N ALA A 240 -40.37 39.88 10.08
CA ALA A 240 -41.23 39.57 8.94
C ALA A 240 -40.49 39.29 7.62
N GLU A 241 -39.23 39.72 7.47
CA GLU A 241 -38.49 39.63 6.20
C GLU A 241 -37.69 38.32 6.02
N GLY A 242 -37.72 37.39 6.99
CA GLY A 242 -36.73 36.32 7.11
C GLY A 242 -37.05 34.92 6.59
N TYR A 243 -38.21 34.64 5.98
CA TYR A 243 -38.55 33.24 5.64
C TYR A 243 -39.27 33.04 4.30
N VAL A 244 -38.57 32.37 3.36
CA VAL A 244 -39.14 31.77 2.14
C VAL A 244 -38.85 30.26 2.17
N PRO A 245 -39.86 29.38 2.29
CA PRO A 245 -39.67 27.93 2.28
C PRO A 245 -39.25 27.42 0.89
N GLN A 246 -38.17 26.65 0.81
CA GLN A 246 -37.75 26.00 -0.44
C GLN A 246 -38.65 24.81 -0.80
N ALA A 247 -39.12 24.76 -2.04
CA ALA A 247 -39.91 23.65 -2.57
C ALA A 247 -39.05 22.38 -2.74
N LYS A 248 -39.59 21.25 -2.27
CA LYS A 248 -38.99 19.91 -2.30
C LYS A 248 -38.74 19.44 -3.75
N LYS A 249 -37.55 18.88 -4.01
CA LYS A 249 -37.27 18.09 -5.22
C LYS A 249 -38.06 16.77 -5.18
N PRO A 250 -38.65 16.30 -6.29
CA PRO A 250 -39.13 14.94 -6.38
C PRO A 250 -37.98 13.98 -6.72
N GLU A 251 -38.23 12.76 -6.28
CA GLU A 251 -37.38 11.60 -6.11
C GLU A 251 -37.13 10.86 -7.42
N CYS A 252 -36.10 10.04 -7.40
CA CYS A 252 -35.63 9.16 -8.47
C CYS A 252 -36.69 8.11 -8.86
N CYS A 253 -36.90 7.88 -10.16
CA CYS A 253 -37.46 6.61 -10.66
C CYS A 253 -36.51 6.01 -11.69
N VAL A 254 -35.83 4.96 -11.24
CA VAL A 254 -35.18 3.94 -12.06
C VAL A 254 -36.24 3.25 -12.93
N GLY A 255 -35.91 3.01 -14.19
CA GLY A 255 -36.70 2.18 -15.10
C GLY A 255 -35.78 1.44 -16.06
N GLU A 256 -35.31 0.27 -15.63
CA GLU A 256 -35.03 -0.83 -16.54
C GLU A 256 -36.39 -1.38 -17.02
N ASP A 257 -36.62 -1.47 -18.34
CA ASP A 257 -36.84 -2.77 -19.00
C ASP A 257 -37.20 -2.64 -20.49
N LYS A 258 -36.73 -3.65 -21.22
CA LYS A 258 -36.92 -4.04 -22.62
C LYS A 258 -38.33 -3.79 -23.21
N LEU A 259 -38.38 -3.60 -24.54
CA LEU A 259 -39.03 -4.52 -25.48
C LEU A 259 -38.79 -4.07 -26.94
N GLU A 260 -38.38 -5.06 -27.76
CA GLU A 260 -38.39 -5.18 -29.24
C GLU A 260 -37.73 -4.11 -30.13
#